data_AF-A0A1I2QEY8-F1
#
_entry.id   AF-A0A1I2QEY8-F1
#
_cell.length_a   1.000
_cell.length_b   1.000
_cell.length_c   1.000
_cell.angle_alpha   90.00
_cell.angle_beta   90.00
_cell.angle_gamma   90.00
#
_symmetry.space_group_name_H-M   'P 1'
#
loop_
_entity.id
_entity.type
_entity.pdbx_description
1 polymer ?
#
loop_
_entity_poly.entity_id
_entity_poly.type
_entity_poly.pdbx_seq_one_letter_code
_entity_poly.pdbx_strand_id
1 'polypeptide(L)'
;MVELQKILELYEHMEKNKQRYLDTIEKYMNKFDQSIASHDLKSFNNIFIEIANTSTTKETKRIFNSYSSFFRLESIKNALNNENTEKINLFWNDVNGVKELLKKYNITIFMIRRLSCNLPDLYKKEAHTYLRSISPYIVNSIINDLTVKAGNENYIYFALATDCIESNNYRNAFIYLSFLKNKTDEVKSLMSTLAKTLNSESNKPVHPEI
;
A
#
# COMPACT_ATOMS: atom_id res chain seq x y z
N MET A 1 -29.74 19.44 13.05
CA MET A 1 -30.90 18.52 12.91
C MET A 1 -30.97 17.82 11.55
N VAL A 2 -30.68 18.48 10.43
CA VAL A 2 -30.78 17.90 9.07
C VAL A 2 -29.83 16.69 8.83
N GLU A 3 -28.73 16.57 9.57
CA GLU A 3 -27.81 15.42 9.47
C GLU A 3 -28.32 14.15 10.15
N LEU A 4 -29.00 14.26 11.29
CA LEU A 4 -29.45 13.08 12.05
C LEU A 4 -30.52 12.30 11.29
N GLN A 5 -31.50 12.99 10.68
CA GLN A 5 -32.55 12.38 9.87
C GLN A 5 -31.94 11.59 8.68
N LYS A 6 -30.96 12.18 7.99
CA LYS A 6 -30.26 11.54 6.86
C LYS A 6 -29.45 10.32 7.28
N ILE A 7 -28.86 10.35 8.48
CA ILE A 7 -28.14 9.20 9.06
C ILE A 7 -29.12 8.09 9.44
N LEU A 8 -30.26 8.42 10.05
CA LEU A 8 -31.30 7.45 10.39
C LEU A 8 -31.88 6.78 9.14
N GLU A 9 -32.22 7.55 8.11
CA GLU A 9 -32.68 7.04 6.81
C GLU A 9 -31.64 6.11 6.17
N LEU A 10 -30.35 6.43 6.30
CA LEU A 10 -29.26 5.56 5.84
C LEU A 10 -29.24 4.24 6.63
N TYR A 11 -29.31 4.28 7.95
CA TYR A 11 -29.29 3.07 8.77
C TYR A 11 -30.53 2.20 8.58
N GLU A 12 -31.73 2.79 8.49
CA GLU A 12 -32.94 2.05 8.17
C GLU A 12 -32.85 1.37 6.80
N HIS A 13 -32.29 2.07 5.81
CA HIS A 13 -32.04 1.49 4.50
C HIS A 13 -31.03 0.33 4.58
N MET A 14 -29.94 0.49 5.34
CA MET A 14 -28.95 -0.56 5.54
C MET A 14 -29.55 -1.79 6.21
N GLU A 15 -30.35 -1.60 7.26
CA GLU A 15 -31.00 -2.69 7.99
C GLU A 15 -31.98 -3.46 7.10
N LYS A 16 -32.81 -2.75 6.31
CA LYS A 16 -33.75 -3.35 5.35
C LYS A 16 -33.07 -4.16 4.24
N ASN A 17 -31.83 -3.81 3.89
CA ASN A 17 -31.10 -4.41 2.76
C ASN A 17 -29.85 -5.20 3.19
N LYS A 18 -29.70 -5.52 4.49
CA LYS A 18 -28.46 -6.07 5.04
C LYS A 18 -27.94 -7.32 4.34
N GLN A 19 -28.83 -8.27 4.01
CA GLN A 19 -28.41 -9.52 3.37
C GLN A 19 -27.84 -9.26 1.98
N ARG A 20 -28.54 -8.46 1.18
CA ARG A 20 -28.09 -8.05 -0.16
C ARG A 20 -26.73 -7.33 -0.10
N TYR A 21 -26.49 -6.55 0.95
CA TYR A 21 -25.20 -5.87 1.15
C TYR A 21 -24.08 -6.88 1.43
N LEU A 22 -24.33 -7.84 2.32
CA LEU A 22 -23.39 -8.90 2.64
C LEU A 22 -23.10 -9.77 1.41
N ASP A 23 -24.12 -10.18 0.67
CA ASP A 23 -23.98 -10.97 -0.56
C ASP A 23 -23.15 -10.22 -1.62
N THR A 24 -23.35 -8.90 -1.72
CA THR A 24 -22.57 -8.05 -2.63
C THR A 24 -21.10 -7.98 -2.19
N ILE A 25 -20.84 -7.75 -0.90
CA ILE A 25 -19.47 -7.73 -0.38
C ILE A 25 -18.79 -9.08 -0.63
N GLU A 26 -19.45 -10.18 -0.28
CA GLU A 26 -18.93 -11.54 -0.47
C GLU A 26 -18.60 -11.83 -1.94
N LYS A 27 -19.51 -11.50 -2.86
CA LYS A 27 -19.28 -11.65 -4.30
C LYS A 27 -17.98 -10.97 -4.74
N TYR A 28 -17.75 -9.72 -4.32
CA TYR A 28 -16.55 -8.99 -4.70
C TYR A 28 -15.29 -9.44 -3.96
N MET A 29 -15.40 -9.84 -2.70
CA MET A 29 -14.28 -10.44 -1.96
C MET A 29 -13.82 -11.75 -2.62
N ASN A 30 -14.75 -12.60 -3.07
CA ASN A 30 -14.42 -13.82 -3.81
C ASN A 30 -13.71 -13.54 -5.14
N LYS A 31 -14.12 -12.49 -5.87
CA LYS A 31 -13.40 -12.04 -7.07
C LYS A 31 -11.99 -11.57 -6.74
N PHE A 32 -11.83 -10.81 -5.65
CA PHE A 32 -10.51 -10.37 -5.21
C PHE A 32 -9.64 -11.56 -4.81
N ASP A 33 -10.16 -12.51 -4.03
CA ASP A 33 -9.44 -13.74 -3.67
C ASP A 33 -8.95 -14.49 -4.90
N GLN A 34 -9.81 -14.68 -5.91
CA GLN A 34 -9.42 -15.33 -7.17
C GLN A 34 -8.27 -14.61 -7.87
N SER A 35 -8.33 -13.27 -7.96
CA SER A 35 -7.26 -12.49 -8.60
C SER A 35 -5.96 -12.44 -7.79
N ILE A 36 -6.03 -12.51 -6.46
CA ILE A 36 -4.85 -12.54 -5.58
C ILE A 36 -4.18 -13.92 -5.69
N ALA A 37 -4.97 -15.00 -5.61
CA ALA A 37 -4.48 -16.37 -5.71
C ALA A 37 -3.81 -16.68 -7.05
N SER A 38 -4.25 -16.03 -8.13
CA SER A 38 -3.63 -16.14 -9.46
C SER A 38 -2.58 -15.06 -9.75
N HIS A 39 -2.33 -14.15 -8.81
CA HIS A 39 -1.46 -12.97 -8.95
C HIS A 39 -1.74 -12.12 -10.20
N ASP A 40 -3.01 -12.05 -10.62
CA ASP A 40 -3.44 -11.29 -11.80
C ASP A 40 -3.81 -9.84 -11.43
N LEU A 41 -2.82 -8.95 -11.54
CA LEU A 41 -3.00 -7.52 -11.28
C LEU A 41 -4.00 -6.85 -12.23
N LYS A 42 -4.12 -7.32 -13.47
CA LYS A 42 -5.08 -6.76 -14.43
C LYS A 42 -6.50 -7.09 -14.00
N SER A 43 -6.77 -8.34 -13.64
CA SER A 43 -8.06 -8.76 -13.10
C SER A 43 -8.37 -8.04 -11.79
N PHE A 44 -7.39 -7.90 -10.89
CA PHE A 44 -7.56 -7.14 -9.65
C PHE A 44 -7.99 -5.68 -9.91
N ASN A 45 -7.32 -4.99 -10.85
CA ASN A 45 -7.68 -3.64 -11.26
C ASN A 45 -9.09 -3.55 -11.88
N ASN A 46 -9.46 -4.53 -12.72
CA ASN A 46 -10.77 -4.56 -13.38
C ASN A 46 -11.93 -4.67 -12.38
N ILE A 47 -11.72 -5.31 -11.23
CA ILE A 47 -12.76 -5.38 -10.17
C ILE A 47 -13.11 -3.97 -9.66
N PHE A 48 -12.11 -3.09 -9.48
CA PHE A 48 -12.37 -1.71 -9.07
C PHE A 48 -13.12 -0.92 -10.14
N ILE A 49 -12.80 -1.14 -11.42
CA ILE A 49 -13.52 -0.54 -12.55
C ILE A 49 -14.97 -1.05 -12.57
N GLU A 50 -15.20 -2.35 -12.38
CA GLU A 50 -16.53 -2.94 -12.29
C GLU A 50 -17.33 -2.31 -11.15
N ILE A 51 -16.74 -2.17 -9.96
CA ILE A 51 -17.38 -1.53 -8.81
C ILE A 51 -17.73 -0.07 -9.14
N ALA A 52 -16.79 0.69 -9.72
CA ALA A 52 -17.03 2.08 -10.12
C ALA A 52 -18.16 2.21 -11.16
N ASN A 53 -18.22 1.31 -12.15
CA ASN A 53 -19.26 1.33 -13.18
C ASN A 53 -20.63 0.88 -12.64
N THR A 54 -20.64 -0.07 -11.70
CA THR A 54 -21.86 -0.55 -11.02
C THR A 54 -22.36 0.46 -9.97
N SER A 55 -21.48 1.36 -9.50
CA SER A 55 -21.77 2.41 -8.51
C SER A 55 -22.66 3.56 -9.00
N THR A 56 -23.20 3.46 -10.22
CA THR A 56 -24.28 4.32 -10.73
C THR A 56 -25.56 4.21 -9.89
N THR A 57 -25.72 3.13 -9.12
CA THR A 57 -26.70 3.07 -8.03
C THR A 57 -26.09 3.65 -6.74
N LYS A 58 -26.73 4.69 -6.18
CA LYS A 58 -26.35 5.36 -4.91
C LYS A 58 -26.11 4.38 -3.75
N GLU A 59 -26.69 3.19 -3.84
CA GLU A 59 -26.63 2.07 -2.90
C GLU A 59 -25.27 1.35 -2.92
N THR A 60 -24.79 0.89 -4.08
CA THR A 60 -23.51 0.16 -4.22
C THR A 60 -22.32 0.99 -3.76
N LYS A 61 -22.33 2.30 -4.08
CA LYS A 61 -21.30 3.25 -3.61
C LYS A 61 -21.27 3.36 -2.09
N ARG A 62 -22.42 3.31 -1.41
CA ARG A 62 -22.51 3.35 0.05
C ARG A 62 -21.96 2.09 0.71
N ILE A 63 -22.20 0.92 0.12
CA ILE A 63 -21.65 -0.37 0.59
C ILE A 63 -20.12 -0.31 0.65
N PHE A 64 -19.46 0.05 -0.45
CA PHE A 64 -18.00 0.08 -0.49
C PHE A 64 -17.39 1.23 0.34
N ASN A 65 -18.01 2.41 0.34
CA ASN A 65 -17.57 3.53 1.18
C ASN A 65 -17.70 3.27 2.70
N SER A 66 -18.49 2.29 3.11
CA SER A 66 -18.64 1.90 4.52
C SER A 66 -17.77 0.71 4.92
N TYR A 67 -17.12 0.04 3.96
CA TYR A 67 -16.32 -1.14 4.21
C TYR A 67 -14.82 -0.79 4.23
N SER A 68 -14.25 -0.63 5.42
CA SER A 68 -12.86 -0.17 5.61
C SER A 68 -11.81 -1.02 4.88
N SER A 69 -12.05 -2.33 4.76
CA SER A 69 -11.21 -3.25 3.99
C SER A 69 -11.12 -2.87 2.51
N PHE A 70 -12.17 -2.28 1.93
CA PHE A 70 -12.18 -1.84 0.54
C PHE A 70 -11.20 -0.68 0.31
N PHE A 71 -11.17 0.32 1.19
CA PHE A 71 -10.19 1.42 1.12
C PHE A 71 -8.76 0.90 1.16
N ARG A 72 -8.49 -0.08 2.04
CA ARG A 72 -7.16 -0.71 2.12
C ARG A 72 -6.80 -1.48 0.85
N LEU A 73 -7.76 -2.20 0.26
CA LEU A 73 -7.54 -2.87 -1.02
C LEU A 73 -7.26 -1.87 -2.15
N GLU A 74 -7.92 -0.70 -2.15
CA GLU A 74 -7.65 0.38 -3.12
C GLU A 74 -6.24 0.98 -2.93
N SER A 75 -5.84 1.22 -1.69
CA SER A 75 -4.48 1.63 -1.32
C SER A 75 -3.44 0.62 -1.83
N ILE A 76 -3.65 -0.66 -1.55
CA ILE A 76 -2.77 -1.75 -2.02
C ILE A 76 -2.75 -1.81 -3.55
N LYS A 77 -3.91 -1.69 -4.23
CA LYS A 77 -3.99 -1.65 -5.70
C LYS A 77 -3.07 -0.56 -6.27
N ASN A 78 -3.11 0.65 -5.71
CA ASN A 78 -2.29 1.75 -6.19
C ASN A 78 -0.79 1.46 -5.98
N ALA A 79 -0.42 0.87 -4.85
CA ALA A 79 0.95 0.44 -4.60
C ALA A 79 1.41 -0.66 -5.58
N LEU A 80 0.60 -1.69 -5.81
CA LEU A 80 0.91 -2.80 -6.73
C LEU A 80 1.13 -2.30 -8.17
N ASN A 81 0.35 -1.32 -8.63
CA ASN A 81 0.53 -0.74 -9.97
C ASN A 81 1.88 -0.01 -10.09
N ASN A 82 2.30 0.71 -9.05
CA ASN A 82 3.61 1.36 -9.02
C ASN A 82 4.75 0.33 -8.93
N GLU A 83 4.60 -0.70 -8.10
CA GLU A 83 5.56 -1.81 -8.00
C GLU A 83 5.74 -2.51 -9.34
N ASN A 84 4.65 -2.80 -10.05
CA ASN A 84 4.68 -3.41 -11.37
C ASN A 84 5.38 -2.50 -12.40
N THR A 85 5.07 -1.20 -12.39
CA THR A 85 5.70 -0.20 -13.27
C THR A 85 7.21 -0.12 -13.02
N GLU A 86 7.60 -0.12 -11.76
CA GLU A 86 9.00 -0.15 -11.34
C GLU A 86 9.61 -1.56 -11.35
N LYS A 87 8.93 -2.63 -11.77
CA LYS A 87 9.49 -3.99 -11.73
C LYS A 87 10.05 -4.37 -10.33
N ILE A 88 9.39 -3.95 -9.26
CA ILE A 88 9.68 -4.35 -7.88
C ILE A 88 8.80 -5.55 -7.55
N ASN A 89 9.26 -6.43 -6.66
CA ASN A 89 8.46 -7.54 -6.15
C ASN A 89 7.13 -7.03 -5.59
N LEU A 90 6.03 -7.58 -6.09
CA LEU A 90 4.70 -7.14 -5.70
C LEU A 90 4.42 -7.56 -4.25
N PHE A 91 3.81 -6.65 -3.50
CA PHE A 91 3.51 -6.85 -2.07
C PHE A 91 2.73 -8.12 -1.75
N TRP A 92 1.94 -8.61 -2.71
CA TRP A 92 1.04 -9.74 -2.56
C TRP A 92 1.61 -11.09 -3.03
N ASN A 93 2.89 -11.16 -3.43
CA ASN A 93 3.46 -12.36 -4.06
C ASN A 93 3.45 -13.61 -3.15
N ASP A 94 3.34 -13.41 -1.83
CA ASP A 94 3.39 -14.43 -0.78
C ASP A 94 2.05 -14.62 -0.06
N VAL A 95 0.94 -14.12 -0.62
CA VAL A 95 -0.40 -14.29 -0.06
C VAL A 95 -1.37 -14.83 -1.10
N ASN A 96 -2.38 -15.58 -0.66
CA ASN A 96 -3.34 -16.26 -1.55
C ASN A 96 -4.77 -15.71 -1.46
N GLY A 97 -5.01 -14.66 -0.68
CA GLY A 97 -6.34 -14.08 -0.56
C GLY A 97 -6.38 -12.77 0.23
N VAL A 98 -7.53 -12.12 0.19
CA VAL A 98 -7.85 -10.84 0.81
C VAL A 98 -7.54 -10.84 2.30
N LYS A 99 -7.91 -11.90 3.02
CA LYS A 99 -7.68 -11.98 4.47
C LYS A 99 -6.19 -11.92 4.82
N GLU A 100 -5.37 -12.67 4.10
CA GLU A 100 -3.91 -12.70 4.29
C GLU A 100 -3.26 -11.39 3.86
N LEU A 101 -3.68 -10.85 2.71
CA LEU A 101 -3.22 -9.58 2.18
C LEU A 101 -3.49 -8.41 3.15
N LEU A 102 -4.72 -8.33 3.67
CA LEU A 102 -5.10 -7.32 4.66
C LEU A 102 -4.37 -7.53 5.99
N LYS A 103 -4.17 -8.78 6.42
CA LYS A 103 -3.36 -9.08 7.61
C LYS A 103 -1.93 -8.57 7.44
N LYS A 104 -1.29 -8.85 6.30
CA LYS A 104 0.05 -8.37 5.96
C LYS A 104 0.11 -6.84 5.96
N TYR A 105 -0.85 -6.18 5.31
CA TYR A 105 -0.94 -4.72 5.28
C TYR A 105 -1.08 -4.11 6.69
N ASN A 106 -1.93 -4.71 7.53
CA ASN A 106 -2.11 -4.27 8.92
C ASN A 106 -0.84 -4.46 9.77
N ILE A 107 -0.13 -5.58 9.60
CA ILE A 107 1.17 -5.79 10.28
C ILE A 107 2.15 -4.70 9.85
N THR A 108 2.22 -4.38 8.56
CA THR A 108 3.07 -3.30 8.04
C THR A 108 2.73 -1.95 8.68
N ILE A 109 1.44 -1.62 8.87
CA ILE A 109 1.03 -0.39 9.60
C ILE A 109 1.64 -0.36 11.01
N PHE A 110 1.58 -1.47 11.75
CA PHE A 110 2.16 -1.54 13.10
C PHE A 110 3.68 -1.39 13.06
N MET A 111 4.36 -2.01 12.10
CA MET A 111 5.82 -1.89 11.97
C MET A 111 6.25 -0.46 11.65
N ILE A 112 5.53 0.24 10.75
CA ILE A 112 5.79 1.65 10.47
C ILE A 112 5.64 2.51 11.72
N ARG A 113 4.57 2.31 12.50
CA ARG A 113 4.35 3.05 13.76
C ARG A 113 5.49 2.82 14.75
N ARG A 114 6.03 1.60 14.83
CA ARG A 114 7.14 1.29 15.75
C ARG A 114 8.39 2.13 15.46
N LEU A 115 8.61 2.56 14.22
CA LEU A 115 9.71 3.47 13.89
C LEU A 115 9.52 4.85 14.52
N SER A 116 8.31 5.40 14.45
CA SER A 116 8.02 6.77 14.91
C SER A 116 7.68 6.89 16.40
N CYS A 117 7.34 5.79 17.06
CA CYS A 117 6.94 5.80 18.47
C CYS A 117 8.15 5.62 19.41
N ASN A 118 8.04 6.18 20.61
CA ASN A 118 9.02 5.96 21.68
C ASN A 118 8.84 4.56 22.30
N LEU A 119 9.21 3.52 21.55
CA LEU A 119 9.20 2.13 21.97
C LEU A 119 10.61 1.61 22.25
N PRO A 120 10.76 0.55 23.05
CA PRO A 120 12.03 -0.15 23.25
C PRO A 120 12.73 -0.53 21.93
N ASP A 121 14.07 -0.45 21.92
CA ASP A 121 14.88 -0.67 20.71
C ASP A 121 14.68 -2.04 20.06
N LEU A 122 14.35 -3.07 20.87
CA LEU A 122 14.02 -4.40 20.35
C LEU A 122 12.88 -4.35 19.32
N TYR A 123 11.81 -3.60 19.60
CA TYR A 123 10.66 -3.49 18.70
C TYR A 123 10.97 -2.64 17.46
N LYS A 124 11.84 -1.64 17.59
CA LYS A 124 12.32 -0.85 16.45
C LYS A 124 13.17 -1.71 15.53
N LYS A 125 14.08 -2.52 16.09
CA LYS A 125 14.92 -3.46 15.33
C LYS A 125 14.07 -4.49 14.55
N GLU A 126 13.04 -5.02 15.19
CA GLU A 126 12.08 -5.91 14.53
C GLU A 126 11.38 -5.20 13.36
N ALA A 127 10.94 -3.95 13.56
CA ALA A 127 10.31 -3.15 12.52
C ALA A 127 11.24 -2.87 11.34
N HIS A 128 12.49 -2.45 11.59
CA HIS A 128 13.50 -2.27 10.54
C HIS A 128 13.71 -3.56 9.75
N THR A 129 13.87 -4.69 10.45
CA THR A 129 14.07 -6.01 9.81
C THR A 129 12.90 -6.38 8.91
N TYR A 130 11.66 -6.23 9.40
CA TYR A 130 10.46 -6.53 8.63
C TYR A 130 10.33 -5.61 7.41
N LEU A 131 10.44 -4.29 7.62
CA LEU A 131 10.18 -3.26 6.61
C LEU A 131 11.20 -3.26 5.47
N ARG A 132 12.40 -3.84 5.66
CA ARG A 132 13.36 -4.07 4.57
C ARG A 132 12.81 -4.96 3.45
N SER A 133 11.87 -5.86 3.76
CA SER A 133 11.21 -6.69 2.75
C SER A 133 9.97 -6.05 2.13
N ILE A 134 9.57 -4.87 2.62
CA ILE A 134 8.36 -4.18 2.19
C ILE A 134 8.71 -3.11 1.17
N SER A 135 7.96 -3.10 0.07
CA SER A 135 8.12 -2.12 -0.99
C SER A 135 7.85 -0.69 -0.50
N PRO A 136 8.63 0.31 -0.99
CA PRO A 136 8.40 1.71 -0.69
C PRO A 136 6.98 2.19 -1.03
N TYR A 137 6.35 1.63 -2.07
CA TYR A 137 5.02 2.04 -2.50
C TYR A 137 3.92 1.64 -1.51
N ILE A 138 4.08 0.50 -0.82
CA ILE A 138 3.17 0.09 0.25
C ILE A 138 3.33 1.00 1.46
N VAL A 139 4.57 1.31 1.83
CA VAL A 139 4.85 2.23 2.94
C VAL A 139 4.24 3.60 2.66
N ASN A 140 4.46 4.14 1.46
CA ASN A 140 3.86 5.40 1.03
C ASN A 140 2.32 5.33 0.98
N SER A 141 1.75 4.22 0.52
CA SER A 141 0.30 4.01 0.55
C SER A 141 -0.26 4.03 1.97
N ILE A 142 0.44 3.44 2.93
CA ILE A 142 0.04 3.45 4.35
C ILE A 142 0.14 4.85 4.94
N ILE A 143 1.22 5.58 4.63
CA ILE A 143 1.40 6.95 5.13
C ILE A 143 0.31 7.89 4.60
N ASN A 144 -0.12 7.71 3.35
CA ASN A 144 -1.18 8.50 2.73
C ASN A 144 -2.61 8.00 3.07
N ASP A 145 -2.74 6.90 3.82
CA ASP A 145 -4.04 6.38 4.26
C ASP A 145 -4.59 7.28 5.38
N LEU A 146 -5.69 7.98 5.10
CA LEU A 146 -6.34 8.90 6.05
C LEU A 146 -6.81 8.22 7.34
N THR A 147 -6.96 6.89 7.33
CA THR A 147 -7.35 6.10 8.51
C THR A 147 -6.14 5.71 9.37
N VAL A 148 -4.92 6.00 8.92
CA VAL A 148 -3.67 5.60 9.58
C VAL A 148 -2.87 6.83 10.04
N LYS A 149 -2.72 6.96 11.36
CA LYS A 149 -1.68 7.82 11.95
C LYS A 149 -0.37 7.03 12.04
N ALA A 150 0.56 7.31 11.13
CA ALA A 150 1.85 6.61 11.02
C ALA A 150 2.97 7.27 11.86
N GLY A 151 2.90 8.59 12.09
CA GLY A 151 3.93 9.36 12.79
C GLY A 151 4.56 10.42 11.89
N ASN A 152 5.83 10.74 12.08
CA ASN A 152 6.56 11.69 11.24
C ASN A 152 6.98 11.02 9.93
N GLU A 153 6.27 11.35 8.85
CA GLU A 153 6.47 10.75 7.52
C GLU A 153 7.91 10.89 7.00
N ASN A 154 8.50 12.09 7.14
CA ASN A 154 9.87 12.33 6.67
C ASN A 154 10.89 11.48 7.43
N TYR A 155 10.70 11.33 8.75
CA TYR A 155 11.54 10.45 9.56
C TYR A 155 11.42 8.98 9.10
N ILE A 156 10.20 8.49 8.85
CA ILE A 156 9.98 7.12 8.37
C ILE A 156 10.69 6.88 7.03
N TYR A 157 10.48 7.77 6.05
CA TYR A 157 11.11 7.63 4.74
C TYR A 157 12.63 7.69 4.82
N PHE A 158 13.18 8.59 5.63
CA PHE A 158 14.63 8.70 5.80
C PHE A 158 15.22 7.46 6.45
N ALA A 159 14.63 6.97 7.55
CA ALA A 159 15.08 5.77 8.25
C ALA A 159 15.09 4.54 7.32
N LEU A 160 14.03 4.35 6.54
CA LEU A 160 13.94 3.23 5.59
C LEU A 160 14.86 3.41 4.38
N ALA A 161 15.12 4.63 3.93
CA ALA A 161 16.12 4.91 2.90
C ALA A 161 17.52 4.53 3.39
N THR A 162 17.86 4.86 4.65
CA THR A 162 19.13 4.45 5.26
C THR A 162 19.28 2.94 5.33
N ASP A 163 18.26 2.21 5.80
CA ASP A 163 18.26 0.73 5.79
C ASP A 163 18.53 0.15 4.39
N CYS A 164 17.93 0.76 3.36
CA CYS A 164 18.11 0.34 1.98
C CYS A 164 19.54 0.60 1.50
N ILE A 165 20.14 1.74 1.84
CA ILE A 165 21.54 2.06 1.50
C ILE A 165 22.49 1.06 2.18
N GLU A 166 22.30 0.79 3.47
CA GLU A 166 23.11 -0.19 4.22
C GLU A 166 23.02 -1.61 3.64
N SER A 167 21.89 -1.94 3.01
CA SER A 167 21.64 -3.24 2.39
C SER A 167 21.92 -3.27 0.88
N ASN A 168 22.57 -2.23 0.32
CA ASN A 168 22.83 -2.05 -1.11
C ASN A 168 21.57 -2.05 -2.02
N ASN A 169 20.38 -1.79 -1.47
CA ASN A 169 19.15 -1.64 -2.23
C ASN A 169 18.95 -0.17 -2.64
N TYR A 170 19.83 0.31 -3.51
CA TYR A 170 19.87 1.72 -3.91
C TYR A 170 18.61 2.19 -4.62
N ARG A 171 17.91 1.29 -5.31
CA ARG A 171 16.66 1.60 -5.98
C ARG A 171 15.56 1.96 -4.98
N ASN A 172 15.35 1.12 -3.96
CA ASN A 172 14.34 1.41 -2.94
C ASN A 172 14.72 2.64 -2.11
N ALA A 173 16.02 2.83 -1.82
CA ALA A 173 16.50 4.03 -1.16
C ALA A 173 16.11 5.30 -1.94
N PHE A 174 16.38 5.31 -3.25
CA PHE A 174 16.02 6.43 -4.12
C PHE A 174 14.51 6.72 -4.10
N ILE A 175 13.68 5.68 -4.18
CA ILE A 175 12.21 5.81 -4.15
C ILE A 175 11.75 6.39 -2.81
N TYR A 176 12.24 5.90 -1.68
CA TYR A 176 11.90 6.46 -0.36
C TYR A 176 12.24 7.95 -0.25
N LEU A 177 13.45 8.33 -0.67
CA LEU A 177 13.86 9.74 -0.67
C LEU A 177 13.00 10.61 -1.60
N SER A 178 12.49 10.04 -2.69
CA SER A 178 11.57 10.74 -3.61
C SER A 178 10.24 11.11 -2.94
N PHE A 179 9.79 10.35 -1.94
CA PHE A 179 8.54 10.63 -1.20
C PHE A 179 8.68 11.71 -0.12
N LEU A 180 9.89 12.12 0.25
CA LEU A 180 10.10 13.21 1.20
C LEU A 180 9.42 14.50 0.71
N LYS A 181 8.55 15.07 1.53
CA LYS A 181 7.86 16.34 1.23
C LYS A 181 8.84 17.51 1.21
N ASN A 182 9.79 17.53 2.13
CA ASN A 182 10.80 18.57 2.27
C ASN A 182 12.20 17.99 1.98
N LYS A 183 12.68 18.18 0.76
CA LYS A 183 14.02 17.73 0.35
C LYS A 183 15.04 18.84 0.58
N THR A 184 15.95 18.65 1.54
CA THR A 184 17.10 19.54 1.72
C THR A 184 18.12 19.36 0.59
N ASP A 185 19.09 20.24 0.49
CA ASP A 185 20.11 20.14 -0.56
C ASP A 185 21.00 18.91 -0.40
N GLU A 186 21.22 18.46 0.84
CA GLU A 186 21.89 17.18 1.14
C GLU A 186 21.09 16.00 0.60
N VAL A 187 19.76 15.98 0.80
CA VAL A 187 18.89 14.92 0.25
C VAL A 187 18.93 14.93 -1.28
N LYS A 188 18.86 16.10 -1.91
CA LYS A 188 18.96 16.21 -3.37
C LYS A 188 20.31 15.71 -3.89
N SER A 189 21.41 16.05 -3.20
CA SER A 189 22.76 15.58 -3.53
C SER A 189 22.87 14.05 -3.41
N LEU A 190 22.33 13.47 -2.34
CA LEU A 190 22.27 12.03 -2.15
C LEU A 190 21.46 11.34 -3.24
N MET A 191 20.27 11.85 -3.58
CA MET A 191 19.45 11.32 -4.66
C MET A 191 20.18 11.38 -6.02
N SER A 192 20.90 12.46 -6.31
CA SER A 192 21.72 12.59 -7.52
C SER A 192 22.83 11.53 -7.58
N THR A 193 23.50 11.27 -6.46
CA THR A 193 24.51 10.22 -6.34
C THR A 193 23.90 8.84 -6.58
N LEU A 194 22.78 8.52 -5.93
CA LEU A 194 22.08 7.24 -6.12
C LEU A 194 21.63 7.04 -7.57
N ALA A 195 21.10 8.08 -8.22
CA ALA A 195 20.69 8.02 -9.63
C ALA A 195 21.86 7.69 -10.57
N LYS A 196 23.05 8.27 -10.33
CA LYS A 196 24.26 7.95 -11.11
C LYS A 196 24.66 6.49 -10.93
N THR A 197 24.64 5.99 -9.69
CA THR A 197 24.95 4.59 -9.39
C THR A 197 24.01 3.64 -10.13
N LEU A 198 22.70 3.86 -10.07
CA LEU A 198 21.69 3.04 -10.75
C LEU A 198 21.85 3.04 -12.28
N ASN A 199 22.20 4.18 -12.87
CA ASN A 199 22.46 4.27 -14.31
C ASN A 199 23.75 3.56 -14.73
N SER A 200 24.78 3.55 -13.86
CA SER A 200 26.04 2.86 -14.12
C SER A 200 25.90 1.34 -14.06
N GLU A 201 25.03 0.81 -13.19
CA GLU A 201 24.72 -0.62 -13.10
C GLU A 201 23.92 -1.13 -14.30
N SER A 202 23.07 -0.27 -14.87
CA SER A 202 22.27 -0.57 -16.06
C SER A 202 23.10 -0.64 -17.35
N ASN A 203 24.32 -0.07 -17.36
CA ASN A 203 25.21 0.04 -18.52
C ASN A 203 26.40 -0.93 -18.47
N LYS A 204 26.44 -1.89 -17.54
CA LYS A 204 27.49 -2.91 -17.56
C LYS A 204 27.28 -3.82 -18.78
N PRO A 205 28.26 -3.96 -19.69
CA PRO A 205 28.14 -4.89 -20.81
C PRO A 205 27.96 -6.31 -20.26
N VAL A 206 26.94 -7.01 -20.77
CA VAL A 206 26.80 -8.45 -20.57
C VAL A 206 28.00 -9.07 -21.27
N HIS A 207 29.03 -9.44 -20.52
CA HIS A 207 30.10 -10.25 -21.06
C HIS A 207 29.48 -11.56 -21.54
N PRO A 208 29.60 -11.92 -22.84
CA PRO A 208 29.26 -13.26 -23.26
C PRO A 208 30.25 -14.20 -22.57
N GLU A 209 29.73 -15.09 -21.73
CA GLU A 209 30.50 -16.24 -21.26
C GLU A 209 30.96 -17.02 -22.49
N ILE A 210 32.28 -17.19 -22.63
CA ILE A 210 32.95 -18.09 -23.57
C ILE A 210 33.32 -19.35 -22.81
#